data_AF-A0A9E1T6I6-F1
#
_entry.id   AF-A0A9E1T6I6-F1
#
_cell.length_a   1.000
_cell.length_b   1.000
_cell.length_c   1.000
_cell.angle_alpha   90.00
_cell.angle_beta   90.00
_cell.angle_gamma   90.00
#
_symmetry.space_group_name_H-M   'P 1'
#
loop_
_entity.id
_entity.type
_entity.pdbx_description
1 polymer ?
#
loop_
_entity_poly.entity_id
_entity_poly.type
_entity_poly.pdbx_seq_one_letter_code
_entity_poly.pdbx_strand_id
1 'polypeptide(L)'
;MGEYADGVVGKRVVASEGDAWLIINEDGTITGKINGAKLSGRWNWSKGRFCRNVRVGTKDRGTDCQKVYLSGNLMKVVGQKSKKETVYILQ
;
A
#
# COMPACT_ATOMS: atom_id res chain seq x y z
N MET A 1 16.74 2.45 -6.79
CA MET A 1 15.31 2.12 -6.53
C MET A 1 15.28 0.64 -6.18
N GLY A 2 14.64 0.25 -5.07
CA GLY A 2 14.53 -1.18 -4.74
C GLY A 2 13.65 -1.88 -5.78
N GLU A 3 14.00 -3.11 -6.16
CA GLU A 3 13.33 -3.97 -7.15
C GLU A 3 11.79 -4.00 -7.07
N TYR A 4 11.25 -3.74 -5.88
CA TYR A 4 9.81 -3.62 -5.64
C TYR A 4 9.17 -2.33 -6.17
N ALA A 5 9.84 -1.19 -6.01
CA ALA A 5 9.27 0.13 -6.36
C ALA A 5 8.90 0.17 -7.85
N ASP A 6 9.78 -0.32 -8.71
CA ASP A 6 9.54 -0.38 -10.16
C ASP A 6 8.27 -1.18 -10.53
N GLY A 7 7.94 -2.21 -9.75
CA GLY A 7 6.82 -3.10 -10.02
C GLY A 7 5.44 -2.56 -9.65
N VAL A 8 5.34 -1.66 -8.65
CA VAL A 8 4.06 -1.18 -8.09
C VAL A 8 3.86 0.32 -8.15
N VAL A 9 4.94 1.07 -8.30
CA VAL A 9 4.87 2.52 -8.30
C VAL A 9 4.21 2.99 -9.61
N GLY A 10 3.38 4.02 -9.51
CA GLY A 10 2.50 4.50 -10.59
C GLY A 10 1.28 3.63 -10.84
N LYS A 11 1.17 2.45 -10.21
CA LYS A 11 0.06 1.51 -10.44
C LYS A 11 -1.04 1.66 -9.42
N ARG A 12 -2.27 1.41 -9.88
CA ARG A 12 -3.43 1.31 -9.00
C ARG A 12 -3.51 -0.11 -8.48
N VAL A 13 -3.53 -0.25 -7.16
CA VAL A 13 -3.67 -1.55 -6.49
C VAL A 13 -5.01 -1.59 -5.78
N VAL A 14 -5.81 -2.62 -6.07
CA VAL A 14 -7.17 -2.81 -5.52
C VAL A 14 -7.15 -4.00 -4.59
N ALA A 15 -7.61 -3.85 -3.35
CA ALA A 15 -7.67 -4.97 -2.43
C ALA A 15 -8.61 -6.05 -3.00
N SER A 16 -8.18 -7.31 -2.95
CA SER A 16 -9.03 -8.44 -3.38
C SER A 16 -10.23 -8.63 -2.47
N GLU A 17 -10.17 -8.06 -1.25
CA GLU A 17 -11.22 -8.12 -0.23
C GLU A 17 -11.59 -6.71 0.24
N GLY A 18 -12.90 -6.41 0.25
CA GLY A 18 -13.45 -5.12 0.67
C GLY A 18 -13.41 -4.03 -0.40
N ASP A 19 -13.94 -2.84 -0.08
CA ASP A 19 -13.93 -1.67 -0.97
C ASP A 19 -12.69 -0.81 -0.70
N ALA A 20 -11.52 -1.28 -1.13
CA ALA A 20 -10.27 -0.54 -0.92
C ALA A 20 -9.39 -0.52 -2.17
N TRP A 21 -8.91 0.65 -2.54
CA TRP A 21 -7.88 0.81 -3.56
C TRP A 21 -6.93 1.93 -3.21
N LEU A 22 -5.70 1.84 -3.67
CA LEU A 22 -4.69 2.87 -3.51
C LEU A 22 -3.75 2.92 -4.72
N ILE A 23 -3.09 4.05 -4.89
CA ILE A 23 -2.09 4.30 -5.92
C ILE A 23 -0.82 4.68 -5.18
N ILE A 24 0.26 3.96 -5.46
CA ILE A 24 1.58 4.20 -4.90
C ILE A 24 2.30 5.12 -5.89
N ASN A 25 2.41 6.40 -5.59
CA ASN A 25 2.98 7.38 -6.52
C ASN A 25 4.52 7.38 -6.45
N GLU A 26 5.17 7.73 -7.57
CA GLU A 26 6.63 7.84 -7.70
C GLU A 26 7.24 8.90 -6.79
N ASP A 27 6.48 9.95 -6.46
CA ASP A 27 6.89 11.04 -5.58
C ASP A 27 6.94 10.63 -4.09
N GLY A 28 6.63 9.36 -3.77
CA GLY A 28 6.60 8.87 -2.39
C GLY A 28 5.26 9.09 -1.70
N THR A 29 4.22 9.53 -2.40
CA THR A 29 2.87 9.66 -1.83
C THR A 29 2.02 8.41 -2.09
N ILE A 30 1.03 8.19 -1.22
CA ILE A 30 -0.03 7.20 -1.44
C ILE A 30 -1.34 7.97 -1.51
N THR A 31 -2.14 7.69 -2.52
CA THR A 31 -3.52 8.16 -2.60
C THR A 31 -4.45 6.97 -2.74
N GLY A 32 -5.72 7.10 -2.38
CA GLY A 32 -6.65 5.99 -2.50
C GLY A 32 -8.00 6.24 -1.87
N LYS A 33 -8.76 5.16 -1.71
CA LYS A 33 -10.05 5.15 -1.05
C LYS A 33 -10.26 3.82 -0.34
N ILE A 34 -10.76 3.86 0.89
CA ILE A 34 -11.12 2.68 1.67
C ILE A 34 -12.52 2.89 2.24
N ASN A 35 -13.46 2.00 1.90
CA ASN A 35 -14.85 2.00 2.35
C ASN A 35 -15.49 3.39 2.23
N GLY A 36 -15.44 4.00 1.05
CA GLY A 36 -15.97 5.36 0.87
C GLY A 36 -15.05 6.51 1.33
N ALA A 37 -14.10 6.28 2.24
CA ALA A 37 -13.24 7.32 2.81
C ALA A 37 -11.96 7.53 1.99
N LYS A 38 -11.60 8.80 1.74
CA LYS A 38 -10.34 9.16 1.05
C LYS A 38 -9.14 8.69 1.87
N LEU A 39 -8.23 7.97 1.23
CA LEU A 39 -6.93 7.61 1.76
C LEU A 39 -5.88 8.53 1.16
N SER A 40 -5.03 9.10 2.02
CA SER A 40 -3.87 9.88 1.61
C SER A 40 -2.73 9.62 2.58
N GLY A 41 -1.49 9.64 2.10
CA GLY A 41 -0.34 9.31 2.91
C GLY A 41 0.97 9.38 2.16
N ARG A 42 2.01 8.86 2.80
CA ARG A 42 3.34 8.71 2.22
C ARG A 42 3.85 7.30 2.44
N TRP A 43 4.76 6.88 1.59
CA TRP A 43 5.45 5.62 1.72
C TRP A 43 6.96 5.82 1.64
N ASN A 44 7.67 4.88 2.24
CA ASN A 44 9.12 4.81 2.16
C ASN A 44 9.54 3.35 2.11
N TRP A 45 10.52 3.04 1.26
CA TRP A 45 11.13 1.72 1.20
C TRP A 45 12.39 1.71 2.05
N SER A 46 12.42 0.90 3.10
CA SER A 46 13.58 0.80 3.97
C SER A 46 13.86 -0.64 4.35
N LYS A 47 15.11 -1.08 4.19
CA LYS A 47 15.60 -2.43 4.56
C LYS A 47 14.72 -3.57 4.02
N GLY A 48 14.28 -3.46 2.75
CA GLY A 48 13.44 -4.47 2.10
C GLY A 48 11.99 -4.51 2.60
N ARG A 49 11.50 -3.43 3.23
CA ARG A 49 10.13 -3.33 3.74
C ARG A 49 9.44 -2.07 3.22
N PHE A 50 8.14 -2.19 2.98
CA PHE A 50 7.26 -1.10 2.61
C PHE A 50 6.72 -0.42 3.86
N CYS A 51 7.32 0.69 4.27
CA CYS A 51 6.81 1.49 5.38
C CYS A 51 5.86 2.55 4.85
N ARG A 52 4.56 2.40 5.11
CA ARG A 52 3.55 3.39 4.74
C ARG A 52 3.00 4.10 5.97
N ASN A 53 2.75 5.39 5.82
CA ASN A 53 1.99 6.19 6.76
C ASN A 53 0.77 6.73 6.01
N VAL A 54 -0.43 6.30 6.39
CA VAL A 54 -1.67 6.67 5.70
C VAL A 54 -2.73 7.16 6.66
N ARG A 55 -3.49 8.13 6.19
CA ARG A 55 -4.68 8.66 6.83
C ARG A 55 -5.90 8.31 6.00
N VAL A 56 -6.94 7.81 6.65
CA VAL A 56 -8.21 7.41 6.03
C VAL A 56 -9.31 8.31 6.59
N GLY A 57 -9.80 9.23 5.76
CA GLY A 57 -10.69 10.31 6.20
C GLY A 57 -10.05 11.12 7.32
N THR A 58 -10.71 11.18 8.48
CA THR A 58 -10.18 11.87 9.67
C THR A 58 -9.26 10.99 10.51
N LYS A 59 -9.21 9.67 10.26
CA LYS A 59 -8.51 8.69 11.10
C LYS A 59 -7.11 8.42 10.57
N ASP A 60 -6.11 8.77 11.37
CA ASP A 60 -4.73 8.40 11.11
C ASP A 60 -4.53 6.90 11.41
N ARG A 61 -3.96 6.15 10.46
CA ARG A 61 -3.62 4.74 10.67
C ARG A 61 -2.18 4.56 11.17
N GLY A 62 -1.42 5.64 11.23
CA GLY A 62 -0.03 5.65 11.62
C GLY A 62 0.87 4.98 10.60
N THR A 63 2.13 4.87 10.98
CA THR A 63 3.15 4.16 10.19
C THR A 63 3.05 2.66 10.42
N ASP A 64 2.90 1.90 9.34
CA ASP A 64 2.96 0.43 9.32
C ASP A 64 4.01 -0.02 8.30
N CYS A 65 4.98 -0.80 8.76
CA CYS A 65 6.02 -1.39 7.92
C CYS A 65 5.63 -2.81 7.56
N GLN A 66 5.28 -2.99 6.29
CA GLN A 66 4.73 -4.21 5.75
C GLN A 66 5.76 -4.92 4.88
N LYS A 67 5.78 -6.26 4.95
CA LYS A 67 6.47 -7.07 3.95
C LYS A 67 5.58 -7.13 2.71
N VAL A 68 6.17 -7.07 1.54
CA VAL A 68 5.41 -7.18 0.29
C VAL A 68 5.99 -8.27 -0.58
N TYR A 69 5.10 -9.03 -1.19
CA TYR A 69 5.38 -10.10 -2.13
C TYR A 69 4.64 -9.78 -3.42
N LEU A 70 5.37 -9.70 -4.52
CA LEU A 70 4.82 -9.50 -5.86
C LEU A 70 4.82 -10.83 -6.60
N SER A 71 3.70 -11.13 -7.26
CA SER A 71 3.56 -12.30 -8.12
C SER A 71 2.68 -11.91 -9.31
N GLY A 72 3.29 -11.61 -10.46
CA GLY A 72 2.59 -11.13 -11.65
C GLY A 72 1.81 -9.84 -11.37
N ASN A 73 0.48 -9.90 -11.45
CA ASN A 73 -0.44 -8.81 -11.16
C ASN A 73 -1.02 -8.86 -9.73
N LEU A 74 -0.45 -9.68 -8.85
CA LEU A 74 -0.85 -9.77 -7.44
C LEU A 74 0.25 -9.20 -6.54
N MET A 75 -0.18 -8.42 -5.56
CA MET A 75 0.66 -7.84 -4.51
C MET A 75 0.12 -8.26 -3.15
N LYS A 76 0.80 -9.18 -2.48
CA LYS A 76 0.48 -9.59 -1.11
C LYS A 76 1.28 -8.75 -0.12
N VAL A 77 0.60 -8.01 0.75
CA VAL A 77 1.23 -7.29 1.87
C VAL A 77 0.96 -8.00 3.19
N VAL A 78 1.95 -8.03 4.06
CA VAL A 78 1.86 -8.56 5.41
C VAL A 78 2.30 -7.48 6.39
N GLY A 79 1.33 -6.87 7.07
CA GLY A 79 1.60 -5.81 8.03
C GLY A 79 2.18 -6.36 9.33
N GLN A 80 3.33 -5.82 9.76
CA GLN A 80 3.91 -6.24 11.04
C GLN A 80 3.12 -5.72 12.23
N LYS A 81 2.68 -4.46 12.19
CA LYS A 81 1.97 -3.86 13.32
C LYS A 81 0.52 -4.34 13.38
N SER A 82 -0.12 -4.44 12.22
CA SER A 82 -1.50 -4.88 12.10
C SER A 82 -1.66 -6.40 12.19
N LYS A 83 -0.58 -7.18 11.96
CA LYS A 83 -0.61 -8.64 11.80
C LYS A 83 -1.68 -9.11 10.81
N LYS A 84 -1.98 -8.26 9.82
CA LYS A 84 -2.94 -8.54 8.75
C LYS A 84 -2.23 -8.78 7.45
N GLU A 85 -2.69 -9.79 6.74
CA GLU A 85 -2.33 -10.06 5.37
C GLU A 85 -3.40 -9.47 4.47
N THR A 86 -3.00 -8.84 3.38
CA THR A 86 -3.96 -8.29 2.40
C THR A 86 -3.38 -8.50 1.03
N VAL A 87 -4.19 -9.05 0.13
CA VAL A 87 -3.82 -9.20 -1.28
C VAL A 87 -4.42 -8.03 -2.04
N TYR A 88 -3.59 -7.43 -2.89
CA TYR A 88 -4.00 -6.42 -3.85
C TYR A 88 -3.79 -6.93 -5.26
N ILE A 89 -4.68 -6.54 -6.16
CA ILE A 89 -4.61 -6.80 -7.58
C ILE A 89 -4.11 -5.51 -8.22
N LEU A 90 -3.00 -5.58 -8.95
CA LEU A 90 -2.49 -4.48 -9.74
C LEU A 90 -3.37 -4.31 -10.99
N GLN A 91 -3.83 -3.08 -11.22
CA GLN A 91 -4.59 -2.65 -12.39
C GLN A 91 -3.82 -1.60 -13.17
#